data_AF-A0A3M9Y832-F1
#
_entry.id   AF-A0A3M9Y832-F1
#
_cell.length_a   1.000
_cell.length_b   1.000
_cell.length_c   1.000
_cell.angle_alpha   90.00
_cell.angle_beta   90.00
_cell.angle_gamma   90.00
#
_symmetry.space_group_name_H-M   'P 1'
#
loop_
_entity.id
_entity.type
_entity.pdbx_description
1 polymer ?
#
loop_
_entity_poly.entity_id
_entity_poly.type
_entity_poly.pdbx_seq_one_letter_code
_entity_poly.pdbx_strand_id
1 'polypeptide(L)'
;MAAPSEDETSTGLEAEINVLQEQVASLKKQVKTQATNLIISDTIRQLLQDGSDKTPFVLREKLLARSDAQAAHDQQSLYRMGAAVTTFRMRDPDPNAVDNGKVLGLRFEIMSKARFLRPYYVLLHRPYPDSRHLRVHRHTVPPCIPLNGLAGRHLPAPSPADADAPTTQDLSRFARTLRREIVRYHNRAAVIGDLGRAAAARLDRASVTPEADRSTALVDVRAADAQAKQAELAWADGRTGRLVMDDDGQLEKLVVFRDETRDRETTRALRGDSRRVEDIAKRMNEGIYEPS
;
A
#
# COMPACT_ATOMS: atom_id res chain seq x y z
N MET A 1 -0.48 18.53 -58.90
CA MET A 1 -0.13 18.18 -57.51
C MET A 1 -0.25 19.45 -56.70
N ALA A 2 -1.31 19.57 -55.88
CA ALA A 2 -1.46 20.71 -54.98
C ALA A 2 -0.48 20.55 -53.82
N ALA A 3 0.22 21.63 -53.45
CA ALA A 3 1.11 21.64 -52.29
C ALA A 3 0.25 21.48 -51.01
N PRO A 4 0.71 20.69 -50.02
CA PRO A 4 0.01 20.58 -48.73
C PRO A 4 -0.08 21.95 -48.05
N SER A 5 -1.19 22.19 -47.35
CA SER A 5 -1.42 23.45 -46.63
C SER A 5 -0.43 23.60 -45.47
N GLU A 6 -0.08 24.85 -45.14
CA GLU A 6 0.91 25.14 -44.09
C GLU A 6 0.53 24.52 -42.73
N ASP A 7 -0.76 24.40 -42.43
CA ASP A 7 -1.28 23.75 -41.21
C ASP A 7 -1.05 22.24 -41.16
N GLU A 8 -1.16 21.53 -42.29
CA GLU A 8 -0.85 20.09 -42.36
C GLU A 8 0.64 19.83 -42.17
N THR A 9 1.48 20.74 -42.67
CA THR A 9 2.93 20.67 -42.45
C THR A 9 3.31 20.98 -41.00
N SER A 10 2.64 21.94 -40.35
CA SER A 10 2.87 22.29 -38.96
C SER A 10 2.49 21.15 -38.01
N THR A 11 1.31 20.55 -38.21
CA THR A 11 0.83 19.42 -37.40
C THR A 11 1.69 18.16 -37.58
N GLY A 12 2.20 17.90 -38.79
CA GLY A 12 3.17 16.83 -39.04
C GLY A 12 4.49 17.03 -38.29
N LEU A 13 5.01 18.28 -38.27
CA LEU A 13 6.22 18.63 -37.53
C LEU A 13 6.02 18.55 -36.02
N GLU A 14 4.86 18.95 -35.48
CA GLU A 14 4.54 18.81 -34.05
C GLU A 14 4.49 17.33 -33.63
N ALA A 15 3.88 16.47 -34.44
CA ALA A 15 3.87 15.04 -34.19
C ALA A 15 5.29 14.45 -34.19
N GLU A 16 6.13 14.85 -35.14
CA GLU A 16 7.53 14.43 -35.20
C GLU A 16 8.35 14.92 -34.00
N ILE A 17 8.15 16.18 -33.58
CA ILE A 17 8.78 16.75 -32.38
C ILE A 17 8.41 15.93 -31.14
N ASN A 18 7.13 15.58 -30.98
CA ASN A 18 6.67 14.76 -29.86
C ASN A 18 7.34 13.38 -29.86
N VAL A 19 7.41 12.72 -31.02
CA VAL A 19 8.10 11.42 -31.18
C VAL A 19 9.59 11.54 -30.83
N LEU A 20 10.27 12.58 -31.30
CA LEU A 20 11.69 12.81 -31.00
C LEU A 20 11.91 13.10 -29.51
N GLN A 21 11.02 13.87 -28.87
CA GLN A 21 11.11 14.13 -27.43
C GLN A 21 10.92 12.85 -26.61
N GLU A 22 9.98 11.98 -26.98
CA GLU A 22 9.79 10.67 -26.36
C GLU A 22 11.01 9.76 -26.53
N GLN A 23 11.62 9.75 -27.72
CA GLN A 23 12.85 9.00 -27.98
C GLN A 23 14.01 9.52 -27.13
N VAL A 24 14.20 10.83 -27.04
CA VAL A 24 15.23 11.45 -26.19
C VAL A 24 15.00 11.10 -24.71
N ALA A 25 13.75 11.14 -24.25
CA ALA A 25 13.41 10.76 -22.88
C ALA A 25 13.73 9.28 -22.60
N SER A 26 13.41 8.40 -23.55
CA SER A 26 13.71 6.97 -23.48
C SER A 26 15.23 6.69 -23.45
N LEU A 27 15.99 7.30 -24.35
CA LEU A 27 17.45 7.15 -24.40
C LEU A 27 18.12 7.68 -23.14
N LYS A 28 17.71 8.87 -22.64
CA LYS A 28 18.20 9.40 -21.36
C LYS A 28 17.92 8.45 -20.20
N LYS A 29 16.75 7.81 -20.18
CA LYS A 29 16.40 6.78 -19.18
C LYS A 29 17.31 5.56 -19.31
N GLN A 30 17.54 5.05 -20.51
CA GLN A 30 18.43 3.91 -20.76
C GLN A 30 19.86 4.19 -20.31
N VAL A 31 20.43 5.34 -20.70
CA VAL A 31 21.77 5.78 -20.29
C VAL A 31 21.86 5.87 -18.77
N LYS A 32 20.85 6.45 -18.11
CA LYS A 32 20.80 6.53 -16.65
C LYS A 32 20.81 5.14 -16.01
N THR A 33 20.01 4.20 -16.50
CA THR A 33 19.97 2.83 -15.98
C THR A 33 21.30 2.10 -16.17
N GLN A 34 21.89 2.19 -17.38
CA GLN A 34 23.18 1.57 -17.66
C GLN A 34 24.30 2.17 -16.81
N ALA A 35 24.36 3.50 -16.69
CA ALA A 35 25.35 4.19 -15.86
C ALA A 35 25.22 3.80 -14.37
N THR A 36 24.00 3.69 -13.85
CA THR A 36 23.76 3.22 -12.49
C THR A 36 24.23 1.77 -12.31
N ASN A 37 23.94 0.88 -13.26
CA ASN A 37 24.41 -0.51 -13.21
C ASN A 37 25.95 -0.60 -13.21
N LEU A 38 26.62 0.26 -13.97
CA LEU A 38 28.09 0.34 -13.98
C LEU A 38 28.65 0.81 -12.63
N ILE A 39 28.04 1.83 -12.01
CA ILE A 39 28.49 2.38 -10.72
C ILE A 39 28.27 1.38 -9.56
N ILE A 40 27.24 0.54 -9.66
CA ILE A 40 26.92 -0.51 -8.67
C ILE A 40 27.83 -1.73 -8.82
N SER A 41 28.40 -1.98 -10.01
CA SER A 41 29.22 -3.15 -10.27
C SER A 41 30.47 -3.21 -9.39
N ASP A 42 30.63 -4.32 -8.66
CA ASP A 42 31.78 -4.56 -7.78
C ASP A 42 33.11 -4.53 -8.54
N THR A 43 33.15 -5.01 -9.79
CA THR A 43 34.37 -4.98 -10.63
C THR A 43 34.84 -3.55 -10.89
N ILE A 44 33.90 -2.63 -11.17
CA ILE A 44 34.23 -1.23 -11.44
C ILE A 44 34.66 -0.53 -10.15
N ARG A 45 34.02 -0.87 -9.03
CA ARG A 45 34.44 -0.36 -7.72
C ARG A 45 35.86 -0.80 -7.37
N GLN A 46 36.20 -2.07 -7.59
CA GLN A 46 37.57 -2.59 -7.39
C GLN A 46 38.57 -1.88 -8.30
N LEU A 47 38.27 -1.72 -9.60
CA LEU A 47 39.13 -0.96 -10.52
C LEU A 47 39.32 0.50 -10.09
N LEU A 48 38.27 1.14 -9.59
CA LEU A 48 38.34 2.48 -9.01
C LEU A 48 39.11 2.50 -7.68
N GLN A 49 39.24 1.40 -6.95
CA GLN A 49 40.03 1.30 -5.71
C GLN A 49 41.50 0.96 -5.96
N ASP A 50 41.78 0.11 -6.95
CA ASP A 50 43.13 -0.29 -7.34
C ASP A 50 43.89 0.85 -8.01
N GLY A 51 43.18 1.78 -8.67
CA GLY A 51 43.73 3.03 -9.16
C GLY A 51 44.51 2.86 -10.46
N SER A 52 43.98 3.44 -11.53
CA SER A 52 44.72 3.67 -12.77
C SER A 52 45.28 5.09 -12.77
N ASP A 53 46.59 5.24 -13.03
CA ASP A 53 47.25 6.55 -13.18
C ASP A 53 46.61 7.45 -14.24
N LYS A 54 45.76 6.89 -15.11
CA LYS A 54 45.09 7.61 -16.22
C LYS A 54 43.86 8.39 -15.77
N THR A 55 43.26 8.07 -14.62
CA THR A 55 42.07 8.77 -14.13
C THR A 55 42.44 9.91 -13.18
N PRO A 56 42.01 11.16 -13.43
CA PRO A 56 42.24 12.27 -12.52
C PRO A 56 41.71 11.94 -11.12
N PHE A 57 42.54 12.15 -10.09
CA PHE A 57 42.24 11.85 -8.69
C PHE A 57 40.86 12.39 -8.24
N VAL A 58 40.56 13.64 -8.58
CA VAL A 58 39.30 14.31 -8.21
C VAL A 58 38.07 13.62 -8.82
N LEU A 59 38.17 13.11 -10.05
CA LEU A 59 37.07 12.40 -10.70
C LEU A 59 36.88 11.02 -10.06
N ARG A 60 37.98 10.33 -9.77
CA ARG A 60 37.97 9.04 -9.09
C ARG A 60 37.31 9.14 -7.71
N GLU A 61 37.67 10.14 -6.91
CA GLU A 61 37.07 10.39 -5.60
C GLU A 61 35.56 10.65 -5.70
N LYS A 62 35.12 11.49 -6.65
CA LYS A 62 33.69 11.74 -6.91
C LYS A 62 32.93 10.47 -7.31
N LEU A 63 33.54 9.63 -8.14
CA LEU A 63 32.93 8.37 -8.57
C LEU A 63 32.82 7.37 -7.41
N LEU A 64 33.85 7.26 -6.57
CA LEU A 64 33.84 6.44 -5.37
C LEU A 64 32.77 6.93 -4.38
N ALA A 65 32.72 8.24 -4.08
CA ALA A 65 31.70 8.83 -3.22
C ALA A 65 30.27 8.57 -3.74
N ARG A 66 30.08 8.60 -5.06
CA ARG A 66 28.78 8.28 -5.69
C ARG A 66 28.45 6.79 -5.62
N SER A 67 29.43 5.92 -5.80
CA SER A 67 29.28 4.47 -5.62
C SER A 67 28.90 4.14 -4.18
N ASP A 68 29.57 4.74 -3.20
CA ASP A 68 29.26 4.56 -1.77
C ASP A 68 27.85 5.08 -1.42
N ALA A 69 27.48 6.26 -1.94
CA ALA A 69 26.13 6.79 -1.78
C ALA A 69 25.06 5.89 -2.40
N GLN A 70 25.34 5.29 -3.56
CA GLN A 70 24.44 4.35 -4.23
C GLN A 70 24.31 3.06 -3.41
N ALA A 71 25.42 2.49 -2.94
CA ALA A 71 25.43 1.30 -2.09
C ALA A 71 24.63 1.53 -0.79
N ALA A 72 24.80 2.69 -0.14
CA ALA A 72 24.04 3.07 1.05
C ALA A 72 22.53 3.21 0.74
N HIS A 73 22.18 3.79 -0.41
CA HIS A 73 20.79 3.89 -0.85
C HIS A 73 20.17 2.52 -1.14
N ASP A 74 20.91 1.61 -1.76
CA ASP A 74 20.46 0.27 -2.09
C ASP A 74 20.27 -0.56 -0.82
N GLN A 75 21.20 -0.46 0.12
CA GLN A 75 21.07 -1.07 1.44
C GLN A 75 19.85 -0.52 2.20
N GLN A 76 19.64 0.80 2.18
CA GLN A 76 18.45 1.41 2.79
C GLN A 76 17.16 0.92 2.13
N SER A 77 17.14 0.82 0.81
CA SER A 77 16.01 0.32 0.04
C SER A 77 15.73 -1.15 0.35
N LEU A 78 16.77 -1.98 0.47
CA LEU A 78 16.66 -3.39 0.87
C LEU A 78 16.05 -3.53 2.26
N TYR A 79 16.52 -2.76 3.26
CA TYR A 79 15.93 -2.79 4.60
C TYR A 79 14.46 -2.36 4.60
N ARG A 80 14.13 -1.35 3.80
CA ARG A 80 12.75 -0.87 3.65
C ARG A 80 11.83 -1.93 3.04
N MET A 81 12.29 -2.61 1.99
CA MET A 81 11.57 -3.70 1.34
C MET A 81 11.42 -4.93 2.26
N GLY A 82 12.49 -5.34 2.94
CA GLY A 82 12.54 -6.57 3.73
C GLY A 82 11.88 -6.45 5.10
N ALA A 83 12.15 -5.38 5.85
CA ALA A 83 11.63 -5.21 7.21
C ALA A 83 10.20 -4.64 7.22
N ALA A 84 9.78 -3.94 6.16
CA ALA A 84 8.51 -3.21 6.01
C ALA A 84 8.25 -2.10 7.08
N VAL A 85 8.98 -2.09 8.19
CA VAL A 85 9.00 -1.03 9.19
C VAL A 85 10.44 -0.60 9.40
N THR A 86 10.71 0.68 9.18
CA THR A 86 12.05 1.26 9.37
C THR A 86 12.00 2.49 10.24
N THR A 87 13.07 2.71 11.02
CA THR A 87 13.23 3.89 11.86
C THR A 87 14.11 4.92 11.15
N PHE A 88 13.78 6.20 11.29
CA PHE A 88 14.63 7.30 10.88
C PHE A 88 14.67 8.39 11.95
N ARG A 89 15.73 9.18 11.96
CA ARG A 89 15.86 10.30 12.90
C ARG A 89 15.49 11.59 12.17
N MET A 90 14.75 12.45 12.85
CA MET A 90 14.34 13.76 12.36
C MET A 90 14.54 14.78 13.48
N ARG A 91 14.79 16.03 13.09
CA ARG A 91 14.80 17.16 14.01
C ARG A 91 13.63 18.08 13.68
N ASP A 92 12.77 18.33 14.65
CA ASP A 92 11.75 19.36 14.57
C ASP A 92 12.44 20.73 14.55
N PRO A 93 12.21 21.57 13.53
CA PRO A 93 12.81 22.90 13.45
C PRO A 93 12.22 23.89 14.47
N ASP A 94 11.11 23.57 15.15
CA ASP A 94 10.51 24.48 16.14
C ASP A 94 11.45 24.69 17.34
N PRO A 95 11.81 25.94 17.68
CA PRO A 95 12.63 26.24 18.86
C PRO A 95 11.98 25.81 20.18
N ASN A 96 10.65 25.66 20.23
CA ASN A 96 9.91 25.20 21.41
C ASN A 96 9.63 23.68 21.39
N ALA A 97 10.26 22.94 20.48
CA ALA A 97 10.01 21.51 20.35
C ALA A 97 10.49 20.71 21.57
N VAL A 98 9.65 19.76 21.97
CA VAL A 98 9.95 18.77 23.01
C VAL A 98 11.23 17.98 22.68
N ASP A 99 12.02 17.63 23.69
CA ASP A 99 13.30 16.88 23.55
C ASP A 99 14.33 17.56 22.63
N ASN A 100 14.43 18.90 22.70
CA ASN A 100 15.31 19.71 21.83
C ASN A 100 15.06 19.46 20.33
N GLY A 101 13.79 19.18 19.99
CA GLY A 101 13.36 18.83 18.64
C GLY A 101 13.78 17.44 18.18
N LYS A 102 14.30 16.55 19.04
CA LYS A 102 14.64 15.18 18.63
C LYS A 102 13.38 14.36 18.41
N VAL A 103 13.19 13.90 17.18
CA VAL A 103 12.04 13.08 16.78
C VAL A 103 12.53 11.76 16.20
N LEU A 104 11.98 10.67 16.72
CA LEU A 104 12.15 9.34 16.15
C LEU A 104 10.97 9.05 15.21
N GLY A 105 11.24 8.93 13.92
CA GLY A 105 10.26 8.56 12.93
C GLY A 105 10.20 7.05 12.72
N LEU A 106 9.00 6.49 12.70
CA LEU A 106 8.70 5.17 12.19
C LEU A 106 8.06 5.29 10.82
N ARG A 107 8.57 4.54 9.85
CA ARG A 107 8.05 4.43 8.50
C ARG A 107 7.47 3.04 8.31
N PHE A 108 6.20 2.98 7.93
CA PHE A 108 5.49 1.75 7.61
C PHE A 108 5.26 1.68 6.11
N GLU A 109 5.85 0.68 5.47
CA GLU A 109 5.66 0.39 4.06
C GLU A 109 4.83 -0.87 3.90
N ILE A 110 3.82 -0.78 3.04
CA ILE A 110 2.87 -1.86 2.78
C ILE A 110 2.85 -2.08 1.29
N MET A 111 3.06 -3.33 0.90
CA MET A 111 2.93 -3.74 -0.48
C MET A 111 1.50 -4.21 -0.71
N SER A 112 0.88 -3.72 -1.78
CA SER A 112 -0.39 -4.20 -2.29
C SER A 112 -0.31 -4.26 -3.81
N LYS A 113 -0.83 -5.33 -4.42
CA LYS A 113 -0.81 -5.53 -5.89
C LYS A 113 0.59 -5.34 -6.50
N ALA A 114 1.61 -5.96 -5.88
CA ALA A 114 3.03 -5.88 -6.27
C ALA A 114 3.63 -4.45 -6.32
N ARG A 115 3.00 -3.48 -5.64
CA ARG A 115 3.50 -2.10 -5.53
C ARG A 115 3.49 -1.65 -4.08
N PHE A 116 4.47 -0.83 -3.71
CA PHE A 116 4.44 -0.17 -2.41
C PHE A 116 3.42 0.96 -2.42
N LEU A 117 2.53 0.96 -1.43
CA LEU A 117 1.61 2.06 -1.17
C LEU A 117 2.37 3.25 -0.60
N ARG A 118 1.70 4.41 -0.54
CA ARG A 118 2.24 5.58 0.16
C ARG A 118 2.56 5.17 1.61
N PRO A 119 3.79 5.40 2.09
CA PRO A 119 4.20 5.00 3.43
C PRO A 119 3.38 5.75 4.50
N TYR A 120 3.11 5.07 5.61
CA TYR A 120 2.61 5.72 6.81
C TYR A 120 3.76 6.11 7.72
N TYR A 121 3.64 7.25 8.38
CA TYR A 121 4.63 7.75 9.31
C TYR A 121 4.00 7.85 10.70
N VAL A 122 4.78 7.47 11.71
CA VAL A 122 4.48 7.74 13.12
C VAL A 122 5.71 8.41 13.71
N LEU A 123 5.55 9.63 14.18
CA LEU A 123 6.60 10.43 14.79
C LEU A 123 6.47 10.30 16.30
N LEU A 124 7.57 9.92 16.94
CA LEU A 124 7.69 9.73 18.38
C LEU A 124 8.65 10.78 18.95
N HIS A 125 8.29 11.33 20.11
CA HIS A 125 9.15 12.22 20.89
C HIS A 125 9.25 11.73 22.33
N ARG A 126 10.14 12.35 23.13
CA ARG A 126 10.30 12.05 24.56
C ARG A 126 9.79 13.23 25.39
N PRO A 127 8.53 13.20 25.84
CA PRO A 127 7.95 14.31 26.59
C PRO A 127 8.33 14.30 28.07
N TYR A 128 8.96 13.24 28.56
CA TYR A 128 9.25 13.04 29.97
C TYR A 128 10.70 13.44 30.26
N PRO A 129 10.94 14.47 31.10
CA PRO A 129 12.28 14.80 31.57
C PRO A 129 12.93 13.57 32.22
N ASP A 130 14.23 13.37 31.98
CA ASP A 130 15.06 12.29 32.56
C ASP A 130 14.64 10.85 32.21
N SER A 131 13.72 10.68 31.28
CA SER A 131 13.15 9.38 30.93
C SER A 131 13.28 9.06 29.45
N ARG A 132 13.57 7.79 29.13
CA ARG A 132 13.66 7.29 27.74
C ARG A 132 12.30 6.94 27.14
N HIS A 133 11.21 7.23 27.85
CA HIS A 133 9.86 6.89 27.43
C HIS A 133 9.43 7.73 26.21
N LEU A 134 8.91 7.04 25.20
CA LEU A 134 8.44 7.60 23.95
C LEU A 134 6.93 7.82 24.01
N ARG A 135 6.47 8.87 23.32
CA ARG A 135 5.06 9.16 23.07
C ARG A 135 4.84 9.47 21.61
N VAL A 136 3.66 9.09 21.09
CA VAL A 136 3.23 9.47 19.74
C VAL A 136 2.98 10.97 19.69
N HIS A 137 3.70 11.65 18.79
CA HIS A 137 3.57 13.09 18.55
C HIS A 137 2.63 13.36 17.36
N ARG A 138 2.93 12.81 16.19
CA ARG A 138 2.13 12.96 14.95
C ARG A 138 2.13 11.67 14.14
N HIS A 139 1.11 11.45 13.31
CA HIS A 139 1.06 10.30 12.42
C HIS A 139 0.26 10.58 11.15
N THR A 140 0.44 9.73 10.15
CA THR A 140 -0.39 9.70 8.92
C THR A 140 -1.28 8.46 8.85
N VAL A 141 -1.31 7.63 9.90
CA VAL A 141 -2.14 6.43 9.99
C VAL A 141 -3.64 6.79 9.93
N PRO A 142 -4.46 6.08 9.14
CA PRO A 142 -5.91 6.31 9.06
C PRO A 142 -6.60 6.27 10.44
N PRO A 143 -7.65 7.09 10.66
CA PRO A 143 -8.36 7.17 11.95
C PRO A 143 -9.09 5.88 12.32
N CYS A 144 -9.36 5.03 11.33
CA CYS A 144 -10.01 3.74 11.50
C CYS A 144 -9.12 2.70 12.21
N ILE A 145 -7.82 2.99 12.36
CA ILE A 145 -6.85 2.15 13.07
C ILE A 145 -6.65 2.69 14.49
N PRO A 146 -6.77 1.87 15.55
CA PRO A 146 -6.80 2.32 16.94
C PRO A 146 -5.39 2.66 17.50
N LEU A 147 -4.71 3.64 16.91
CA LEU A 147 -3.33 4.01 17.26
C LEU A 147 -3.15 4.36 18.75
N ASN A 148 -4.07 5.15 19.31
CA ASN A 148 -4.00 5.56 20.72
C ASN A 148 -4.13 4.37 21.68
N GLY A 149 -5.01 3.41 21.36
CA GLY A 149 -5.14 2.18 22.14
C GLY A 149 -3.89 1.31 22.08
N LEU A 150 -3.25 1.23 20.90
CA LEU A 150 -1.98 0.53 20.74
C LEU A 150 -0.83 1.23 21.48
N ALA A 151 -0.79 2.56 21.42
CA ALA A 151 0.19 3.37 22.15
C ALA A 151 0.01 3.23 23.66
N GLY A 152 -1.22 3.27 24.19
CA GLY A 152 -1.46 3.07 25.62
C GLY A 152 -1.01 1.71 26.14
N ARG A 153 -1.12 0.65 25.32
CA ARG A 153 -0.74 -0.72 25.67
C ARG A 153 0.77 -0.99 25.59
N HIS A 154 1.45 -0.38 24.63
CA HIS A 154 2.86 -0.72 24.31
C HIS A 154 3.85 0.41 24.57
N LEU A 155 3.37 1.65 24.64
CA LEU A 155 4.12 2.86 24.98
C LEU A 155 3.46 3.58 26.18
N PRO A 156 3.26 2.91 27.33
CA PRO A 156 2.68 3.54 28.51
C PRO A 156 3.54 4.69 29.02
N ALA A 157 2.91 5.65 29.71
CA ALA A 157 3.63 6.70 30.44
C ALA A 157 4.54 6.09 31.53
N PRO A 158 5.63 6.76 31.92
CA PRO A 158 6.47 6.31 33.02
C PRO A 158 5.64 6.20 34.30
N SER A 159 5.83 5.10 35.03
CA SER A 159 5.18 4.86 36.31
C SER A 159 5.64 5.91 37.34
N PRO A 160 4.75 6.38 38.22
CA PRO A 160 5.17 7.17 39.37
C PRO A 160 6.13 6.35 40.25
N ALA A 161 7.02 7.03 40.99
CA ALA A 161 8.08 6.40 41.78
C ALA A 161 7.58 5.39 42.83
N ASP A 162 6.31 5.50 43.25
CA ASP A 162 5.67 4.66 44.28
C ASP A 162 4.93 3.43 43.72
N ALA A 163 5.06 3.13 42.42
CA ALA A 163 4.36 2.00 41.82
C ALA A 163 5.12 0.68 42.01
N ASP A 164 4.42 -0.36 42.48
CA ASP A 164 4.95 -1.71 42.72
C ASP A 164 5.58 -2.39 41.49
N ALA A 165 5.26 -1.94 40.27
CA ALA A 165 5.84 -2.45 39.03
C ALA A 165 6.19 -1.30 38.04
N PRO A 166 7.43 -1.25 37.51
CA PRO A 166 7.81 -0.26 36.51
C PRO A 166 7.11 -0.55 35.17
N THR A 167 6.45 0.45 34.60
CA THR A 167 5.88 0.37 33.25
C THR A 167 7.00 0.27 32.22
N THR A 168 7.13 -0.87 31.56
CA THR A 168 8.16 -1.08 30.54
C THR A 168 7.56 -0.83 29.16
N GLN A 169 8.15 0.08 28.39
CA GLN A 169 7.76 0.32 27.00
C GLN A 169 8.39 -0.70 26.05
N ASP A 170 7.63 -1.14 25.05
CA ASP A 170 8.12 -1.99 23.97
C ASP A 170 7.76 -1.38 22.61
N LEU A 171 8.71 -0.63 22.07
CA LEU A 171 8.60 -0.01 20.76
C LEU A 171 8.50 -1.06 19.63
N SER A 172 9.19 -2.19 19.76
CA SER A 172 9.19 -3.23 18.74
C SER A 172 7.82 -3.90 18.65
N ARG A 173 7.21 -4.17 19.81
CA ARG A 173 5.85 -4.72 19.86
C ARG A 173 4.81 -3.70 19.40
N PHE A 174 4.93 -2.44 19.79
CA PHE A 174 4.10 -1.36 19.23
C PHE A 174 4.14 -1.34 17.70
N ALA A 175 5.35 -1.31 17.13
CA ALA A 175 5.55 -1.25 15.68
C ALA A 175 4.99 -2.49 14.98
N ARG A 176 5.21 -3.71 15.52
CA ARG A 176 4.68 -4.95 14.94
C ARG A 176 3.15 -4.99 14.98
N THR A 177 2.54 -4.64 16.11
CA THR A 177 1.08 -4.64 16.25
C THR A 177 0.45 -3.58 15.34
N LEU A 178 1.01 -2.37 15.30
CA LEU A 178 0.54 -1.32 14.40
C LEU A 178 0.66 -1.73 12.94
N ARG A 179 1.80 -2.29 12.52
CA ARG A 179 1.97 -2.81 11.16
C ARG A 179 0.90 -3.86 10.83
N ARG A 180 0.64 -4.79 11.75
CA ARG A 180 -0.39 -5.83 11.57
C ARG A 180 -1.76 -5.20 11.31
N GLU A 181 -2.15 -4.20 12.09
CA GLU A 181 -3.44 -3.51 11.91
C GLU A 181 -3.53 -2.75 10.59
N ILE A 182 -2.48 -2.07 10.15
CA ILE A 182 -2.49 -1.38 8.86
C ILE A 182 -2.54 -2.40 7.69
N VAL A 183 -1.80 -3.51 7.77
CA VAL A 183 -1.84 -4.58 6.77
C VAL A 183 -3.24 -5.20 6.70
N ARG A 184 -3.86 -5.49 7.84
CA ARG A 184 -5.23 -6.02 7.92
C ARG A 184 -6.24 -5.12 7.22
N TYR A 185 -6.16 -3.81 7.47
CA TYR A 185 -6.99 -2.82 6.78
C TYR A 185 -6.82 -2.89 5.25
N HIS A 186 -5.58 -2.90 4.74
CA HIS A 186 -5.33 -2.97 3.30
C HIS A 186 -5.72 -4.31 2.68
N ASN A 187 -5.56 -5.42 3.41
CA ASN A 187 -6.01 -6.72 2.96
C ASN A 187 -7.54 -6.73 2.78
N ARG A 188 -8.31 -6.24 3.76
CA ARG A 188 -9.77 -6.15 3.63
C ARG A 188 -10.20 -5.26 2.47
N ALA A 189 -9.59 -4.07 2.35
CA ALA A 189 -9.87 -3.15 1.25
C ALA A 189 -9.54 -3.79 -0.12
N ALA A 190 -8.46 -4.57 -0.20
CA ALA A 190 -8.10 -5.31 -1.41
C ALA A 190 -9.15 -6.38 -1.73
N VAL A 191 -9.59 -7.17 -0.74
CA VAL A 191 -10.62 -8.20 -0.94
C VAL A 191 -11.93 -7.61 -1.47
N ILE A 192 -12.42 -6.49 -0.89
CA ILE A 192 -13.62 -5.80 -1.40
C ILE A 192 -13.41 -5.35 -2.85
N GLY A 193 -12.25 -4.74 -3.14
CA GLY A 193 -11.94 -4.28 -4.48
C GLY A 193 -11.77 -5.43 -5.49
N ASP A 194 -11.33 -6.61 -5.05
CA ASP A 194 -11.16 -7.80 -5.88
C ASP A 194 -12.53 -8.43 -6.18
N LEU A 195 -13.42 -8.48 -5.19
CA LEU A 195 -14.81 -8.89 -5.35
C LEU A 195 -15.54 -7.98 -6.36
N GLY A 196 -15.37 -6.66 -6.26
CA GLY A 196 -15.93 -5.72 -7.22
C GLY A 196 -15.41 -5.91 -8.65
N ARG A 197 -14.11 -6.20 -8.82
CA ARG A 197 -13.55 -6.51 -10.15
C ARG A 197 -14.05 -7.84 -10.70
N ALA A 198 -14.22 -8.85 -9.86
CA ALA A 198 -14.79 -10.13 -10.27
C ALA A 198 -16.26 -9.98 -10.71
N ALA A 199 -17.04 -9.16 -9.99
CA ALA A 199 -18.42 -8.82 -10.34
C ALA A 199 -18.52 -8.12 -11.71
N ALA A 200 -17.71 -7.07 -11.91
CA ALA A 200 -17.65 -6.33 -13.17
C ALA A 200 -17.24 -7.24 -14.36
N ALA A 201 -16.20 -8.06 -14.19
CA ALA A 201 -15.76 -8.99 -15.23
C ALA A 201 -16.84 -10.02 -15.63
N ARG A 202 -17.72 -10.41 -14.69
CA ARG A 202 -18.87 -11.27 -14.99
C ARG A 202 -19.94 -10.53 -15.78
N LEU A 203 -20.24 -9.28 -15.42
CA LEU A 203 -21.19 -8.45 -16.16
C LEU A 203 -20.72 -8.28 -17.60
N ASP A 204 -19.43 -8.01 -17.81
CA ASP A 204 -18.82 -7.92 -19.14
C ASP A 204 -18.92 -9.25 -19.90
N ARG A 205 -18.64 -10.40 -19.27
CA ARG A 205 -18.78 -11.71 -19.92
C ARG A 205 -20.23 -12.02 -20.30
N ALA A 206 -21.18 -11.72 -19.41
CA ALA A 206 -22.60 -11.90 -19.65
C ALA A 206 -23.13 -10.98 -20.75
N SER A 207 -22.44 -9.87 -21.04
CA SER A 207 -22.74 -9.01 -22.19
C SER A 207 -22.46 -9.70 -23.53
N VAL A 208 -21.46 -10.59 -23.58
CA VAL A 208 -20.98 -11.28 -24.80
C VAL A 208 -21.71 -12.60 -25.05
N THR A 209 -22.08 -13.35 -24.02
CA THR A 209 -22.83 -14.61 -24.14
C THR A 209 -24.32 -14.43 -23.85
N PRO A 210 -25.23 -14.64 -24.81
CA PRO A 210 -26.67 -14.42 -24.63
C PRO A 210 -27.38 -15.44 -23.71
N GLU A 211 -26.72 -16.56 -23.35
CA GLU A 211 -27.25 -17.60 -22.45
C GLU A 211 -26.90 -17.40 -20.97
N ALA A 212 -26.06 -16.41 -20.63
CA ALA A 212 -25.72 -16.15 -19.24
C ALA A 212 -26.86 -15.42 -18.54
N ASP A 213 -27.40 -16.01 -17.47
CA ASP A 213 -28.48 -15.41 -16.70
C ASP A 213 -28.03 -14.08 -16.07
N ARG A 214 -28.41 -12.98 -16.72
CA ARG A 214 -28.08 -11.61 -16.31
C ARG A 214 -28.91 -11.18 -15.10
N SER A 215 -30.02 -11.86 -14.83
CA SER A 215 -30.97 -11.44 -13.79
C SER A 215 -30.35 -11.52 -12.40
N THR A 216 -29.51 -12.52 -12.11
CA THR A 216 -28.88 -12.70 -10.79
C THR A 216 -27.42 -12.22 -10.74
N ALA A 217 -26.97 -11.42 -11.71
CA ALA A 217 -25.59 -10.92 -11.73
C ALA A 217 -25.36 -9.85 -10.66
N LEU A 218 -24.21 -9.92 -9.99
CA LEU A 218 -23.75 -8.89 -9.06
C LEU A 218 -23.29 -7.66 -9.87
N VAL A 219 -23.89 -6.51 -9.60
CA VAL A 219 -23.68 -5.26 -10.35
C VAL A 219 -22.66 -4.36 -9.64
N ASP A 220 -22.73 -4.29 -8.31
CA ASP A 220 -21.90 -3.36 -7.54
C ASP A 220 -21.46 -3.95 -6.20
N VAL A 221 -20.24 -3.59 -5.80
CA VAL A 221 -19.59 -4.00 -4.56
C VAL A 221 -18.83 -2.83 -4.00
N ARG A 222 -19.23 -2.35 -2.82
CA ARG A 222 -18.62 -1.18 -2.18
C ARG A 222 -18.33 -1.42 -0.72
N ALA A 223 -17.29 -0.77 -0.19
CA ALA A 223 -17.08 -0.72 1.25
C ALA A 223 -18.17 0.14 1.88
N ALA A 224 -18.88 -0.44 2.85
CA ALA A 224 -19.95 0.24 3.57
C ALA A 224 -19.41 1.10 4.73
N ASP A 225 -18.13 0.92 5.09
CA ASP A 225 -17.50 1.59 6.22
C ASP A 225 -16.03 1.95 5.95
N ALA A 226 -15.53 2.93 6.69
CA ALA A 226 -14.14 3.39 6.57
C ALA A 226 -13.09 2.37 7.07
N GLN A 227 -13.47 1.35 7.86
CA GLN A 227 -12.57 0.27 8.27
C GLN A 227 -12.53 -0.88 7.26
N ALA A 228 -13.38 -0.85 6.22
CA ALA A 228 -13.57 -1.93 5.28
C ALA A 228 -13.93 -3.26 5.97
N LYS A 229 -14.62 -3.21 7.11
CA LYS A 229 -15.14 -4.42 7.79
C LYS A 229 -16.46 -4.87 7.19
N GLN A 230 -17.13 -3.99 6.45
CA GLN A 230 -18.44 -4.24 5.90
C GLN A 230 -18.43 -3.88 4.42
N ALA A 231 -19.08 -4.71 3.61
CA ALA A 231 -19.29 -4.43 2.21
C ALA A 231 -20.78 -4.53 1.86
N GLU A 232 -21.21 -3.64 0.98
CA GLU A 232 -22.51 -3.66 0.35
C GLU A 232 -22.40 -4.31 -1.02
N LEU A 233 -23.37 -5.16 -1.33
CA LEU A 233 -23.51 -5.94 -2.54
C LEU A 233 -24.84 -5.57 -3.19
N ALA A 234 -24.86 -5.29 -4.48
CA ALA A 234 -26.08 -5.01 -5.23
C ALA A 234 -26.16 -5.88 -6.48
N TRP A 235 -27.31 -6.52 -6.70
CA TRP A 235 -27.57 -7.40 -7.84
C TRP A 235 -28.50 -6.74 -8.86
N ALA A 236 -28.53 -7.29 -10.08
CA ALA A 236 -29.35 -6.80 -11.18
C ALA A 236 -30.86 -7.06 -10.98
N ASP A 237 -31.22 -8.07 -10.18
CA ASP A 237 -32.60 -8.42 -9.80
C ASP A 237 -33.17 -7.56 -8.66
N GLY A 238 -32.44 -6.52 -8.24
CA GLY A 238 -32.84 -5.66 -7.12
C GLY A 238 -32.53 -6.22 -5.74
N ARG A 239 -31.90 -7.40 -5.63
CA ARG A 239 -31.37 -7.87 -4.34
C ARG A 239 -30.25 -6.93 -3.87
N THR A 240 -30.18 -6.74 -2.55
CA THR A 240 -29.07 -6.04 -1.89
C THR A 240 -28.55 -6.88 -0.74
N GLY A 241 -27.31 -6.68 -0.35
CA GLY A 241 -26.66 -7.57 0.59
C GLY A 241 -25.57 -6.89 1.36
N ARG A 242 -25.39 -7.33 2.61
CA ARG A 242 -24.36 -6.82 3.49
C ARG A 242 -23.50 -7.97 3.98
N LEU A 243 -22.22 -7.81 3.70
CA LEU A 243 -21.12 -8.65 4.13
C LEU A 243 -20.47 -8.00 5.35
N VAL A 244 -20.18 -8.78 6.38
CA VAL A 244 -19.30 -8.42 7.50
C VAL A 244 -18.11 -9.36 7.49
N MET A 245 -16.92 -8.78 7.55
CA MET A 245 -15.63 -9.47 7.57
C MET A 245 -14.92 -9.29 8.91
N ASP A 246 -14.15 -10.31 9.28
CA ASP A 246 -13.24 -10.23 10.41
C ASP A 246 -11.97 -9.41 10.08
N ASP A 247 -11.08 -9.28 11.06
CA ASP A 247 -9.84 -8.54 10.89
C ASP A 247 -8.89 -9.16 9.85
N ASP A 248 -9.02 -10.44 9.54
CA ASP A 248 -8.18 -11.20 8.61
C ASP A 248 -8.85 -11.40 7.22
N GLY A 249 -10.01 -10.77 6.98
CA GLY A 249 -10.74 -10.80 5.72
C GLY A 249 -11.60 -12.05 5.51
N GLN A 250 -11.85 -12.83 6.56
CA GLN A 250 -12.81 -13.94 6.53
C GLN A 250 -14.24 -13.42 6.67
N LEU A 251 -15.19 -14.18 6.16
CA LEU A 251 -16.62 -13.90 6.28
C LEU A 251 -17.11 -14.21 7.70
N GLU A 252 -17.57 -13.20 8.44
CA GLU A 252 -18.30 -13.42 9.69
C GLU A 252 -19.81 -13.57 9.46
N LYS A 253 -20.38 -12.66 8.67
CA LYS A 253 -21.83 -12.59 8.46
C LYS A 253 -22.16 -12.12 7.05
N LEU A 254 -23.14 -12.79 6.43
CA LEU A 254 -23.75 -12.37 5.17
C LEU A 254 -25.25 -12.27 5.37
N VAL A 255 -25.86 -11.20 4.87
CA VAL A 255 -27.31 -11.04 4.82
C VAL A 255 -27.68 -10.52 3.43
N VAL A 256 -28.64 -11.15 2.78
CA VAL A 256 -29.21 -10.71 1.51
C VAL A 256 -30.68 -10.33 1.72
N PHE A 257 -31.10 -9.25 1.09
CA PHE A 257 -32.44 -8.68 1.09
C PHE A 257 -32.99 -8.64 -0.34
N ARG A 258 -34.30 -8.86 -0.46
CA ARG A 258 -35.10 -8.69 -1.67
C ARG A 258 -36.38 -7.98 -1.26
N ASP A 259 -36.64 -6.79 -1.81
CA ASP A 259 -37.84 -5.99 -1.52
C ASP A 259 -38.16 -5.90 -0.01
N GLU A 260 -37.18 -5.47 0.79
CA GLU A 260 -37.24 -5.35 2.27
C GLU A 260 -37.39 -6.66 3.06
N THR A 261 -37.54 -7.81 2.38
CA THR A 261 -37.58 -9.13 3.01
C THR A 261 -36.21 -9.81 2.97
N ARG A 262 -35.89 -10.52 4.05
CA ARG A 262 -34.61 -11.24 4.14
C ARG A 262 -34.66 -12.53 3.31
N ASP A 263 -33.88 -12.57 2.24
CA ASP A 263 -33.72 -13.74 1.38
C ASP A 263 -32.77 -14.75 2.05
N ARG A 264 -33.35 -15.67 2.82
CA ARG A 264 -32.61 -16.70 3.59
C ARG A 264 -32.00 -17.77 2.70
N GLU A 265 -32.60 -18.02 1.53
CA GLU A 265 -32.18 -19.06 0.60
C GLU A 265 -30.89 -18.65 -0.12
N THR A 266 -30.90 -17.47 -0.74
CA THR A 266 -29.71 -16.88 -1.36
C THR A 266 -28.59 -16.68 -0.34
N THR A 267 -28.92 -16.27 0.89
CA THR A 267 -27.93 -16.17 1.97
C THR A 267 -27.28 -17.52 2.30
N ARG A 268 -28.06 -18.62 2.33
CA ARG A 268 -27.53 -19.97 2.62
C ARG A 268 -26.68 -20.50 1.47
N ALA A 269 -27.13 -20.31 0.23
CA ALA A 269 -26.40 -20.75 -0.96
C ALA A 269 -25.02 -20.07 -1.08
N LEU A 270 -24.96 -18.76 -0.83
CA LEU A 270 -23.73 -17.98 -0.90
C LEU A 270 -22.80 -18.23 0.29
N ARG A 271 -23.37 -18.37 1.50
CA ARG A 271 -22.57 -18.62 2.71
C ARG A 271 -21.99 -20.03 2.73
N GLY A 272 -22.79 -21.05 2.44
CA GLY A 272 -22.38 -22.47 2.38
C GLY A 272 -21.21 -22.83 3.30
N ASP A 273 -20.14 -23.37 2.71
CA ASP A 273 -18.85 -23.63 3.38
C ASP A 273 -17.82 -22.51 3.17
N SER A 274 -18.24 -21.38 2.60
CA SER A 274 -17.37 -20.26 2.26
C SER A 274 -16.84 -19.60 3.54
N ARG A 275 -15.53 -19.73 3.78
CA ARG A 275 -14.84 -19.04 4.87
C ARG A 275 -14.29 -17.69 4.41
N ARG A 276 -13.87 -17.59 3.14
CA ARG A 276 -13.33 -16.36 2.56
C ARG A 276 -14.36 -15.67 1.69
N VAL A 277 -14.25 -14.35 1.61
CA VAL A 277 -15.08 -13.53 0.73
C VAL A 277 -14.81 -13.83 -0.75
N GLU A 278 -13.60 -14.24 -1.09
CA GLU A 278 -13.24 -14.70 -2.44
C GLU A 278 -14.03 -15.94 -2.87
N ASP A 279 -14.36 -16.84 -1.94
CA ASP A 279 -15.15 -18.05 -2.23
C ASP A 279 -16.59 -17.68 -2.57
N ILE A 280 -17.11 -16.59 -1.98
CA ILE A 280 -18.43 -16.04 -2.33
C ILE A 280 -18.41 -15.58 -3.79
N ALA A 281 -17.36 -14.86 -4.20
CA ALA A 281 -17.21 -14.41 -5.59
C ALA A 281 -17.18 -15.60 -6.58
N LYS A 282 -16.48 -16.68 -6.21
CA LYS A 282 -16.42 -17.91 -7.02
C LYS A 282 -17.76 -18.62 -7.11
N ARG A 283 -18.47 -18.79 -5.99
CA ARG A 283 -19.81 -19.41 -5.97
C ARG A 283 -20.84 -18.57 -6.74
N MET A 284 -20.73 -17.24 -6.68
CA MET A 284 -21.52 -16.35 -7.52
C MET A 284 -21.20 -16.54 -9.02
N ASN A 285 -19.97 -16.93 -9.34
CA ASN A 285 -19.54 -17.16 -10.71
C ASN A 285 -20.00 -18.52 -11.27
N GLU A 286 -20.08 -19.55 -10.41
CA GLU A 286 -20.50 -20.92 -10.75
C GLU A 286 -22.03 -21.05 -10.92
N GLY A 287 -22.79 -20.03 -10.55
CA GLY A 287 -24.25 -20.03 -10.60
C GLY A 287 -24.84 -20.69 -9.36
N ILE A 288 -25.86 -20.08 -8.78
CA ILE A 288 -26.64 -20.71 -7.71
C ILE A 288 -27.45 -21.81 -8.39
N TYR A 289 -26.90 -23.02 -8.45
CA TYR A 289 -27.64 -24.18 -8.94
C TYR A 289 -28.68 -24.52 -7.87
N GLU A 290 -29.95 -24.20 -8.13
CA GLU A 290 -31.08 -24.73 -7.35
C GLU A 290 -31.17 -26.24 -7.62
N PRO A 291 -31.02 -27.11 -6.61
CA PRO A 291 -31.42 -28.50 -6.77
C PRO A 291 -32.94 -28.56 -6.83
N SER A 292 -33.44 -29.21 -7.88
CA SER A 292 -34.85 -29.45 -8.18
C SER A 292 -35.57 -30.27 -7.11
#